data_AF-A0A090QSQ3-F1
#
_entry.id   AF-A0A090QSQ3-F1
#
_cell.length_a   1.000
_cell.length_b   1.000
_cell.length_c   1.000
_cell.angle_alpha   90.00
_cell.angle_beta   90.00
_cell.angle_gamma   90.00
#
_symmetry.space_group_name_H-M   'P 1'
#
loop_
_entity.id
_entity.type
_entity.pdbx_description
1 polymer ?
#
loop_
_entity_poly.entity_id
_entity_poly.type
_entity_poly.pdbx_seq_one_letter_code
_entity_poly.pdbx_strand_id
1 'polypeptide(L)' 'MSVEQVIVRQPDVIFGTPHSGTDVGVWQKWQQQLPAVANGHLYTLKADWLNRPTPRTIKAVEQVCGYLDQVRQKGD' A
#
# COMPACT_ATOMS: atom_id res chain seq x y z
N MET A 1 -1.94 1.86 15.71
CA MET A 1 -2.92 1.01 15.00
C MET A 1 -2.49 -0.43 15.19
N SER A 2 -3.39 -1.31 15.60
CA SER A 2 -3.06 -2.74 15.79
C SER A 2 -3.26 -3.51 14.48
N VAL A 3 -2.75 -4.75 14.42
CA VAL A 3 -2.95 -5.65 13.27
C VAL A 3 -4.43 -5.99 13.10
N GLU A 4 -5.13 -6.22 14.20
CA GLU A 4 -6.57 -6.53 14.23
C GLU A 4 -7.39 -5.39 13.62
N GLN A 5 -7.01 -4.13 13.87
CA GLN A 5 -7.68 -2.97 13.28
C GLN A 5 -7.53 -2.93 11.75
N VAL A 6 -6.40 -3.40 11.21
CA VAL A 6 -6.20 -3.48 9.75
C VAL A 6 -7.02 -4.63 9.17
N ILE A 7 -7.02 -5.79 9.83
CA ILE A 7 -7.81 -6.96 9.41
C ILE A 7 -9.29 -6.61 9.34
N VAL A 8 -9.86 -5.99 10.37
CA VAL A 8 -11.29 -5.62 10.39
C VAL A 8 -11.65 -4.59 9.31
N ARG A 9 -10.72 -3.72 8.94
CA ARG A 9 -10.94 -2.69 7.90
C ARG A 9 -10.91 -3.24 6.47
N GLN A 10 -10.44 -4.47 6.26
CA GLN A 10 -10.43 -5.15 4.95
C GLN A 10 -9.91 -4.25 3.81
N PRO A 11 -8.67 -3.70 3.89
CA PRO A 11 -8.15 -2.83 2.85
C PRO A 11 -7.94 -3.56 1.52
N ASP A 12 -8.31 -2.91 0.42
CA ASP A 12 -8.04 -3.41 -0.95
C ASP A 12 -6.59 -3.21 -1.39
N VAL A 13 -5.88 -2.25 -0.78
CA VAL A 13 -4.50 -1.88 -1.08
C VAL A 13 -3.76 -1.53 0.20
N ILE A 14 -2.50 -1.99 0.33
CA ILE A 14 -1.61 -1.57 1.42
C ILE A 14 -0.34 -0.96 0.83
N PHE A 15 -0.05 0.27 1.25
CA PHE A 15 1.21 0.96 0.94
C PHE A 15 2.17 0.91 2.13
N GLY A 16 3.44 0.62 1.85
CA GLY A 16 4.55 0.75 2.80
C GLY A 16 5.63 1.68 2.29
N THR A 17 6.56 2.07 3.17
CA THR A 17 7.76 2.82 2.78
C THR A 17 9.00 2.21 3.43
N PRO A 18 10.15 2.09 2.75
CA PRO A 18 11.32 1.36 3.28
C PRO A 18 11.92 1.98 4.55
N HIS A 19 11.77 3.29 4.74
CA HIS A 19 12.41 4.02 5.83
C HIS A 19 11.73 3.81 7.19
N SER A 20 10.51 3.25 7.23
CA SER A 20 9.81 2.92 8.48
C SER A 20 10.10 1.50 8.97
N GLY A 21 11.02 0.76 8.34
CA GLY A 21 11.26 -0.66 8.65
C GLY A 21 10.05 -1.56 8.36
N THR A 22 9.03 -1.02 7.69
CA THR A 22 7.79 -1.73 7.39
C THR A 22 7.87 -2.26 5.97
N ASP A 23 8.52 -3.41 5.82
CA ASP A 23 8.33 -4.23 4.64
C ASP A 23 6.84 -4.60 4.55
N VAL A 24 6.17 -4.30 3.44
CA VAL A 24 4.79 -4.73 3.22
C VAL A 24 4.64 -6.26 3.26
N GLY A 25 5.75 -6.99 3.10
CA GLY A 25 5.85 -8.43 3.29
C GLY A 25 5.37 -8.93 4.65
N VAL A 26 5.35 -8.10 5.70
CA VAL A 26 4.80 -8.48 7.03
C VAL A 26 3.33 -8.90 6.95
N TRP A 27 2.60 -8.47 5.92
CA TRP A 27 1.19 -8.79 5.71
C TRP A 27 0.96 -10.15 5.04
N GLN A 28 1.99 -10.77 4.45
CA GLN A 28 1.86 -12.02 3.70
C GLN A 28 1.23 -13.16 4.52
N LYS A 29 1.50 -13.22 5.83
CA LYS A 29 0.91 -14.22 6.74
C LYS A 29 -0.61 -14.11 6.91
N TRP A 30 -1.23 -13.03 6.43
CA TRP A 30 -2.66 -12.76 6.53
C TRP A 30 -3.39 -12.93 5.18
N GLN A 31 -2.85 -13.74 4.28
CA GLN A 31 -3.39 -13.95 2.93
C GLN A 31 -4.87 -14.37 2.92
N GLN A 32 -5.32 -15.11 3.92
CA GLN A 32 -6.72 -15.56 4.02
C GLN A 32 -7.66 -14.49 4.60
N GLN A 33 -7.13 -13.47 5.27
CA GLN A 33 -7.91 -12.48 6.01
C GLN A 33 -7.90 -11.10 5.34
N LEU A 34 -6.97 -10.83 4.43
CA LEU A 34 -6.79 -9.50 3.84
C LEU A 34 -6.92 -9.55 2.31
N PRO A 35 -7.88 -8.81 1.71
CA PRO A 35 -8.06 -8.80 0.26
C PRO A 35 -6.85 -8.19 -0.46
N ALA A 36 -6.22 -7.14 0.10
CA ALA A 36 -4.97 -6.61 -0.44
C ALA A 36 -3.87 -7.66 -0.59
N VAL A 37 -3.76 -8.61 0.35
CA VAL A 37 -2.73 -9.66 0.30
C VAL A 37 -3.13 -10.74 -0.70
N ALA A 38 -4.38 -11.20 -0.64
CA ALA A 38 -4.92 -12.21 -1.55
C ALA A 38 -4.80 -11.80 -3.03
N ASN A 39 -5.01 -10.51 -3.32
CA ASN A 39 -4.96 -9.96 -4.67
C ASN A 39 -3.57 -9.42 -5.06
N GLY A 40 -2.58 -9.49 -4.17
CA GLY A 40 -1.21 -9.02 -4.44
C GLY A 40 -1.08 -7.50 -4.55
N HIS A 41 -1.96 -6.74 -3.88
CA HIS A 41 -2.00 -5.28 -3.85
C HIS A 41 -1.17 -4.69 -2.69
N LEU A 42 0.06 -5.20 -2.54
CA LEU A 42 1.04 -4.72 -1.58
C LEU A 42 2.13 -3.94 -2.31
N TYR A 43 2.23 -2.63 -2.05
CA TYR A 43 3.12 -1.75 -2.80
C TYR A 43 4.03 -0.93 -1.90
N THR A 44 5.28 -0.77 -2.34
CA THR A 44 6.27 0.05 -1.65
C THR A 44 6.41 1.39 -2.36
N LEU A 45 6.09 2.47 -1.66
CA LEU A 45 6.22 3.85 -2.15
C LEU A 45 7.60 4.42 -1.79
N LYS A 46 8.04 5.40 -2.59
CA LYS A 46 9.27 6.13 -2.27
C LYS A 46 9.05 7.14 -1.15
N ALA A 47 9.55 6.80 0.05
CA ALA A 47 9.38 7.58 1.28
C ALA A 47 9.70 9.08 1.12
N ASP A 48 10.82 9.40 0.47
CA ASP A 48 11.28 10.79 0.30
C ASP A 48 10.39 11.65 -0.59
N TRP A 49 9.55 11.02 -1.43
CA TRP A 49 8.58 11.73 -2.25
C TRP A 49 7.27 11.93 -1.49
N LEU A 50 6.84 10.93 -0.73
CA LEU A 50 5.55 10.92 -0.04
C LEU A 50 5.58 11.69 1.29
N ASN A 51 6.54 11.40 2.16
CA ASN A 51 6.53 11.84 3.56
C ASN A 51 7.07 13.27 3.75
N ARG A 52 7.59 13.89 2.67
CA ARG A 52 8.19 15.23 2.70
C ARG A 52 7.46 16.12 1.70
N PRO A 53 6.68 17.13 2.15
CA PRO A 53 5.95 18.03 1.26
C PRO A 53 6.93 18.94 0.53
N THR A 54 7.34 18.52 -0.66
CA THR A 54 8.30 19.21 -1.53
C THR A 54 7.79 19.16 -2.97
N PRO A 55 8.39 19.86 -3.95
CA PRO A 55 7.97 19.72 -5.35
C PRO A 55 7.97 18.28 -5.88
N ARG A 56 8.72 17.36 -5.24
CA ARG A 56 8.72 15.93 -5.59
C ARG A 56 7.46 15.18 -5.18
N THR A 57 6.57 15.76 -4.36
CA THR A 57 5.32 15.13 -3.94
C THR A 57 4.43 14.79 -5.13
N ILE A 58 4.50 15.54 -6.23
CA ILE A 58 3.78 15.19 -7.47
C ILE A 58 4.16 13.79 -7.98
N LYS A 59 5.43 13.38 -7.82
CA LYS A 59 5.89 12.02 -8.20
C LYS A 59 5.31 10.94 -7.29
N ALA A 60 5.07 11.25 -6.01
CA ALA A 60 4.39 10.33 -5.11
C ALA A 60 2.91 10.19 -5.49
N VAL A 61 2.25 11.29 -5.88
CA VAL A 61 0.87 11.27 -6.38
C VAL A 61 0.77 10.40 -7.64
N GLU A 62 1.65 10.61 -8.62
CA GLU A 62 1.72 9.77 -9.83
C GLU A 62 1.89 8.29 -9.48
N GLN A 63 2.78 7.96 -8.54
CA GLN A 63 3.01 6.59 -8.10
C GLN A 63 1.77 5.97 -7.43
N VAL A 64 1.12 6.69 -6.52
CA VAL A 64 -0.11 6.23 -5.84
C VAL A 64 -1.25 6.04 -6.84
N CYS A 65 -1.49 7.04 -7.69
CA CYS A 65 -2.53 6.95 -8.73
C CYS A 65 -2.28 5.77 -9.66
N GLY A 66 -1.04 5.57 -10.13
CA GLY A 66 -0.70 4.44 -10.99
C GLY A 66 -1.02 3.08 -10.36
N TYR A 67 -0.73 2.87 -9.07
CA TYR A 67 -1.09 1.61 -8.39
C TYR A 67 -2.59 1.47 -8.17
N LEU A 68 -3.30 2.56 -7.80
CA LEU A 68 -4.75 2.52 -7.62
C LEU A 68 -5.48 2.24 -8.94
N ASP A 69 -5.00 2.78 -10.05
CA ASP A 69 -5.57 2.52 -11.37
C ASP A 69 -5.35 1.08 -11.81
N GLN A 70 -4.19 0.48 -11.53
CA GLN A 70 -3.96 -0.95 -11.75
C GLN A 70 -4.93 -1.84 -10.96
N VAL A 71 -5.26 -1.45 -9.73
CA VAL A 71 -6.19 -2.20 -8.87
C VAL A 71 -7.62 -2.10 -9.40
N ARG A 72 -8.04 -0.90 -9.84
CA ARG A 72 -9.37 -0.68 -10.45
C ARG A 72 -9.56 -1.54 -11.71
N GLN A 73 -8.57 -1.56 -12.60
CA GLN A 73 -8.64 -2.32 -13.87
C GLN A 73 -8.70 -3.84 -13.70
N LYS A 74 -8.26 -4.39 -12.56
CA LYS A 74 -8.36 -5.83 -12.27
C LYS A 74 -9.68 -6.24 -11.63
N GLY A 75 -10.46 -5.28 -11.16
CA GLY A 75 -11.76 -5.50 -10.52
C GLY A 75 -12.96 -5.41 -11.46
N ASP A 76 -12.76 -4.88 -12.67
CA ASP A 76 -13.70 -4.90 -13.80
C ASP A 76 -13.55 -6.19 -14.61
#